data_AF-U5HCS1-F1
#
_entry.id   AF-U5HCS1-F1
#
_cell.length_a   1.000
_cell.length_b   1.000
_cell.length_c   1.000
_cell.angle_alpha   90.00
_cell.angle_beta   90.00
_cell.angle_gamma   90.00
#
_symmetry.space_group_name_H-M   'P 1'
#
loop_
_entity.id
_entity.type
_entity.pdbx_description
1 polymer ?
#
loop_
_entity_poly.entity_id
_entity_poly.type
_entity_poly.pdbx_seq_one_letter_code
_entity_poly.pdbx_strand_id
1 'polypeptide(L)'
;MPLNLFRLNRLLPTLRTGVICERPSTTRGSNRLSILLLTQEFQRNMSSTTTTTTTTRTGTGTEQLVHGARSTPRDYARLKFTLPEVKYVGMLACQRDPLLATLETEVIRCEKIVKGSLATLNGKQAKKGKGEEKKVEAMGKDLDGKQSGEAVQEWELELQDTVLFPEGGGQPCDHGTIQLVHEGQTSTEEEGEKKIRVENVQRKSLDAVHYVDRFVEVGTKVRIEVDMQRRWDVMLQHTGQHLLSAVIEAQLQLDTLSWSLQPFPDMNYIELPRALTPEEIETIQSTCNAHIRSAVPIHVDFTIGSLENATGELGGSVPSNYVDTTGQARPPVLRTVSIGGIDSNPCCGTHLPSTSMLETVYVSAYTTPIRGTNARIYFAVGSQRVGKLFRQDEQVLKGVGGVLGCSVAELVGRVGQMKSGAADAMKREKKLREELAAFVAEKVWDTSSRNEVGGKVVRKGLCWRLEDATNSLEFLSSVAVGLKTRMDEAQEEKCLFVLGCGGTPRAGGVRGESASAVNGGGALLIVGDQGLVARAGKEVGVRFGTRIRGGGKGKWQGKLTSEQGWEKCDDGLLKKVLEAVEL
;
A
#
# COMPACT_ATOMS: atom_id res chain seq x y z
N MET A 1 14.27 51.16 33.12
CA MET A 1 14.41 51.10 34.59
C MET A 1 13.20 50.36 35.17
N PRO A 2 13.42 49.35 36.01
CA PRO A 2 12.44 48.32 36.42
C PRO A 2 11.82 48.62 37.80
N LEU A 3 10.89 47.76 38.28
CA LEU A 3 10.37 47.51 39.66
C LEU A 3 8.86 47.15 39.49
N ASN A 4 8.20 46.15 40.08
CA ASN A 4 8.44 45.15 41.13
C ASN A 4 7.29 44.11 41.02
N LEU A 5 7.51 42.79 40.96
CA LEU A 5 7.52 41.83 42.10
C LEU A 5 6.60 42.15 43.28
N PHE A 6 5.53 41.38 43.47
CA PHE A 6 5.09 40.90 44.79
C PHE A 6 4.38 39.54 44.69
N ARG A 7 4.96 38.54 45.36
CA ARG A 7 4.31 37.29 45.80
C ARG A 7 3.44 37.61 47.02
N LEU A 8 2.29 36.94 47.17
CA LEU A 8 1.88 36.48 48.51
C LEU A 8 0.97 35.25 48.46
N ASN A 9 1.13 34.47 49.53
CA ASN A 9 0.73 33.09 49.76
C ASN A 9 -0.67 32.97 50.37
N ARG A 10 -1.27 31.78 50.20
CA ARG A 10 -2.23 31.08 51.09
C ARG A 10 -3.60 31.72 51.36
N LEU A 11 -4.66 30.95 51.06
CA LEU A 11 -5.57 30.37 52.07
C LEU A 11 -6.60 29.43 51.39
N LEU A 12 -6.58 28.16 51.78
CA LEU A 12 -7.67 27.19 51.56
C LEU A 12 -8.84 27.52 52.50
N PRO A 13 -10.07 27.13 52.11
CA PRO A 13 -10.85 26.34 53.05
C PRO A 13 -11.45 25.06 52.42
N THR A 14 -11.33 24.02 53.23
CA THR A 14 -12.09 22.77 53.27
C THR A 14 -13.59 22.95 53.08
N LEU A 15 -14.25 22.05 52.34
CA LEU A 15 -15.61 21.59 52.66
C LEU A 15 -15.79 20.11 52.29
N ARG A 16 -16.22 19.35 53.31
CA ARG A 16 -16.61 17.94 53.31
C ARG A 16 -18.06 17.80 52.86
N THR A 17 -18.36 16.75 52.08
CA THR A 17 -19.58 15.92 52.09
C THR A 17 -19.23 14.68 51.24
N GLY A 18 -19.26 13.41 51.65
CA GLY A 18 -19.99 12.77 52.73
C GLY A 18 -21.27 12.11 52.20
N VAL A 19 -21.18 10.99 51.47
CA VAL A 19 -22.28 10.03 51.31
C VAL A 19 -21.74 8.61 51.39
N ILE A 20 -22.40 7.83 52.23
CA ILE A 20 -22.15 6.46 52.69
C ILE A 20 -23.07 5.51 51.93
N CYS A 21 -22.56 4.30 51.64
CA CYS A 21 -23.21 2.98 51.63
C CYS A 21 -22.50 2.09 50.59
N GLU A 22 -22.29 0.79 50.75
CA GLU A 22 -22.16 -0.14 51.87
C GLU A 22 -21.64 -1.43 51.18
N ARG A 23 -20.72 -2.18 51.79
CA ARG A 23 -20.35 -3.54 51.35
C ARG A 23 -21.06 -4.58 52.22
N PRO A 24 -21.12 -5.83 51.77
CA PRO A 24 -20.52 -6.93 52.55
C PRO A 24 -19.52 -7.73 51.70
N SER A 25 -18.24 -7.86 52.09
CA SER A 25 -17.65 -9.00 52.82
C SER A 25 -17.90 -10.36 52.14
N THR A 26 -16.88 -11.13 51.73
CA THR A 26 -16.06 -11.95 52.65
C THR A 26 -14.69 -12.40 52.08
N THR A 27 -13.67 -12.36 52.96
CA THR A 27 -12.50 -13.29 53.15
C THR A 27 -11.57 -13.70 52.00
N ARG A 28 -10.26 -13.96 52.15
CA ARG A 28 -9.15 -13.69 53.10
C ARG A 28 -7.94 -14.49 52.53
N GLY A 29 -6.69 -14.00 52.69
CA GLY A 29 -5.46 -14.79 52.45
C GLY A 29 -4.43 -14.01 51.63
N SER A 30 -3.65 -13.11 52.22
CA SER A 30 -2.32 -13.32 52.82
C SER A 30 -1.28 -13.93 51.87
N ASN A 31 -0.38 -13.08 51.35
CA ASN A 31 1.08 -13.23 51.46
C ASN A 31 1.80 -12.08 50.70
N ARG A 32 2.28 -11.08 51.45
CA ARG A 32 3.25 -10.07 50.99
C ARG A 32 4.55 -10.33 51.75
N LEU A 33 5.49 -11.03 51.13
CA LEU A 33 6.90 -11.08 51.51
C LEU A 33 7.63 -11.87 50.41
N SER A 34 8.32 -11.17 49.49
CA SER A 34 9.41 -11.65 48.61
C SER A 34 9.75 -10.62 47.51
N ILE A 35 10.03 -9.36 47.87
CA ILE A 35 10.65 -8.39 46.95
C ILE A 35 11.74 -7.67 47.76
N LEU A 36 12.89 -8.33 47.91
CA LEU A 36 14.21 -7.73 48.21
C LEU A 36 15.20 -8.90 48.35
N LEU A 37 15.74 -9.45 47.25
CA LEU A 37 16.95 -10.33 47.27
C LEU A 37 17.44 -10.79 45.88
N LEU A 38 17.24 -10.02 44.80
CA LEU A 38 17.72 -10.39 43.45
C LEU A 38 18.39 -9.23 42.69
N THR A 39 19.14 -8.38 43.39
CA THR A 39 19.92 -7.28 42.77
C THR A 39 21.38 -7.20 43.22
N GLN A 40 21.94 -8.24 43.83
CA GLN A 40 23.33 -8.21 44.34
C GLN A 40 24.30 -9.27 43.78
N GLU A 41 23.89 -10.13 42.85
CA GLU A 41 24.80 -11.14 42.25
C GLU A 41 25.22 -10.87 40.79
N PHE A 42 24.80 -9.76 40.18
CA PHE A 42 25.13 -9.46 38.77
C PHE A 42 26.36 -8.56 38.57
N GLN A 43 27.10 -8.22 39.63
CA GLN A 43 28.22 -7.25 39.58
C GLN A 43 29.59 -7.81 39.98
N ARG A 44 29.81 -9.13 39.93
CA ARG A 44 31.08 -9.74 40.40
C ARG A 44 31.87 -10.60 39.41
N ASN A 45 31.49 -10.68 38.14
CA ASN A 45 32.17 -11.55 37.17
C ASN A 45 32.59 -10.87 35.84
N MET A 46 33.23 -9.70 35.93
CA MET A 46 33.93 -9.07 34.80
C MET A 46 35.22 -8.42 35.30
N SER A 47 36.29 -9.21 35.49
CA SER A 47 37.67 -8.72 35.70
C SER A 47 38.70 -9.81 35.40
N SER A 48 39.18 -9.82 34.15
CA SER A 48 40.47 -10.30 33.62
C SER A 48 40.21 -10.61 32.14
N THR A 49 40.83 -9.99 31.14
CA THR A 49 42.27 -9.80 30.96
C THR A 49 42.45 -8.66 29.96
N THR A 50 43.30 -7.69 30.27
CA THR A 50 43.66 -6.56 29.39
C THR A 50 44.98 -6.90 28.71
N THR A 51 45.00 -6.97 27.38
CA THR A 51 46.24 -6.89 26.60
C THR A 51 46.09 -5.76 25.59
N THR A 52 46.90 -4.73 25.79
CA THR A 52 46.97 -3.49 25.01
C THR A 52 47.73 -3.75 23.71
N THR A 53 47.19 -3.34 22.55
CA THR A 53 48.04 -2.89 21.43
C THR A 53 47.33 -1.76 20.68
N THR A 54 48.04 -0.65 20.61
CA THR A 54 47.68 0.65 20.08
C THR A 54 47.63 0.63 18.55
N THR A 55 46.52 1.09 17.95
CA THR A 55 46.51 1.52 16.53
C THR A 55 45.91 2.92 16.44
N THR A 56 46.69 3.79 15.84
CA THR A 56 46.47 5.22 15.59
C THR A 56 45.25 5.49 14.72
N ARG A 57 44.42 6.45 15.12
CA ARG A 57 43.21 6.90 14.42
C ARG A 57 43.52 8.12 13.54
N THR A 58 43.48 7.95 12.22
CA THR A 58 43.24 9.04 11.25
C THR A 58 42.48 8.49 10.05
N GLY A 59 41.27 8.98 9.81
CA GLY A 59 40.51 8.67 8.59
C GLY A 59 38.99 8.70 8.81
N THR A 60 38.34 9.74 8.31
CA THR A 60 36.89 9.84 8.18
C THR A 60 36.42 8.90 7.07
N GLY A 61 35.74 7.82 7.43
CA GLY A 61 35.12 6.89 6.50
C GLY A 61 33.98 6.16 7.20
N THR A 62 32.80 6.17 6.58
CA THR A 62 31.67 5.32 6.95
C THR A 62 32.03 3.86 6.73
N GLU A 63 32.63 3.21 7.73
CA GLU A 63 32.79 1.75 7.74
C GLU A 63 31.43 1.10 7.95
N GLN A 64 30.89 0.53 6.87
CA GLN A 64 29.87 -0.49 6.96
C GLN A 64 30.43 -1.64 7.79
N LEU A 65 29.68 -2.03 8.83
CA LEU A 65 29.88 -3.27 9.57
C LEU A 65 29.71 -4.46 8.61
N VAL A 66 30.74 -4.80 7.85
CA VAL A 66 30.80 -6.05 7.10
C VAL A 66 31.06 -7.15 8.12
N HIS A 67 30.04 -8.00 8.30
CA HIS A 67 30.06 -9.17 9.15
C HIS A 67 31.33 -10.00 8.92
N GLY A 68 32.03 -10.38 10.00
CA GLY A 68 33.20 -11.27 9.94
C GLY A 68 32.90 -12.50 9.10
N ALA A 69 33.87 -12.89 8.25
CA ALA A 69 33.73 -13.87 7.18
C ALA A 69 32.91 -15.12 7.62
N ARG A 70 31.62 -15.11 7.27
CA ARG A 70 30.73 -16.26 7.44
C ARG A 70 30.89 -17.13 6.21
N SER A 71 31.62 -18.24 6.33
CA SER A 71 31.69 -19.23 5.26
C SER A 71 30.48 -20.15 5.30
N THR A 72 29.99 -20.59 4.15
CA THR A 72 28.98 -21.65 4.08
C THR A 72 29.53 -22.94 4.72
N PRO A 73 28.79 -23.59 5.63
CA PRO A 73 29.19 -24.87 6.20
C PRO A 73 29.40 -25.94 5.12
N ARG A 74 30.41 -26.81 5.29
CA ARG A 74 30.75 -27.85 4.30
C ARG A 74 29.62 -28.84 4.05
N ASP A 75 28.75 -29.05 5.04
CA ASP A 75 27.62 -29.97 4.98
C ASP A 75 26.32 -29.32 4.46
N TYR A 76 26.35 -28.02 4.13
CA TYR A 76 25.20 -27.30 3.58
C TYR A 76 24.72 -27.93 2.27
N ALA A 77 25.60 -28.09 1.28
CA ALA A 77 25.25 -28.67 -0.02
C ALA A 77 25.65 -30.16 -0.10
N ARG A 78 24.64 -31.03 -0.18
CA ARG A 78 24.81 -32.49 -0.19
C ARG A 78 24.55 -33.03 -1.59
N LEU A 79 25.63 -33.21 -2.35
CA LEU A 79 25.56 -33.73 -3.72
C LEU A 79 25.62 -35.26 -3.73
N LYS A 80 24.68 -35.90 -4.42
CA LYS A 80 24.66 -37.37 -4.64
C LYS A 80 25.24 -37.78 -6.00
N PHE A 81 25.94 -36.87 -6.67
CA PHE A 81 26.49 -37.04 -8.01
C PHE A 81 27.74 -36.19 -8.21
N THR A 82 28.52 -36.49 -9.24
CA THR A 82 29.69 -35.71 -9.65
C THR A 82 29.26 -34.52 -10.47
N LEU A 83 29.77 -33.33 -10.15
CA LEU A 83 29.46 -32.12 -10.91
C LEU A 83 30.00 -32.21 -12.35
N PRO A 84 29.20 -31.86 -13.36
CA PRO A 84 29.67 -31.74 -14.74
C PRO A 84 30.65 -30.56 -14.88
N GLU A 85 31.34 -30.50 -16.01
CA GLU A 85 32.24 -29.40 -16.35
C GLU A 85 31.49 -28.06 -16.43
N VAL A 86 30.41 -28.02 -17.21
CA VAL A 86 29.49 -26.86 -17.30
C VAL A 86 28.32 -27.07 -16.34
N LYS A 87 28.16 -26.14 -15.40
CA LYS A 87 27.12 -26.18 -14.37
C LYS A 87 25.91 -25.43 -14.89
N TYR A 88 24.74 -25.87 -14.46
CA TYR A 88 23.47 -25.35 -14.94
C TYR A 88 22.48 -25.17 -13.78
N VAL A 89 21.36 -24.50 -14.03
CA VAL A 89 20.36 -24.16 -13.01
C VAL A 89 19.93 -25.42 -12.25
N GLY A 90 20.02 -25.33 -10.93
CA GLY A 90 19.80 -26.44 -10.00
C GLY A 90 21.10 -26.95 -9.37
N MET A 91 22.26 -26.60 -9.91
CA MET A 91 23.55 -26.95 -9.32
C MET A 91 24.59 -25.83 -9.41
N LEU A 92 24.22 -24.57 -9.67
CA LEU A 92 25.14 -23.45 -9.82
C LEU A 92 25.92 -23.14 -8.52
N ALA A 93 27.06 -22.46 -8.63
CA ALA A 93 27.86 -22.06 -7.46
C ALA A 93 27.02 -21.27 -6.44
N CYS A 94 26.19 -20.32 -6.89
CA CYS A 94 25.26 -19.59 -6.01
C CYS A 94 24.26 -20.46 -5.25
N GLN A 95 23.93 -21.65 -5.79
CA GLN A 95 23.00 -22.59 -5.18
C GLN A 95 23.68 -23.58 -4.24
N ARG A 96 24.96 -23.91 -4.49
CA ARG A 96 25.80 -24.80 -3.68
C ARG A 96 26.48 -24.06 -2.52
N ASP A 97 26.91 -22.83 -2.76
CA ASP A 97 27.54 -21.94 -1.79
C ASP A 97 26.88 -20.55 -1.87
N PRO A 98 25.79 -20.33 -1.11
CA PRO A 98 25.01 -19.10 -1.18
C PRO A 98 25.75 -17.87 -0.65
N LEU A 99 26.81 -18.07 0.14
CA LEU A 99 27.64 -17.01 0.72
C LEU A 99 28.90 -16.71 -0.13
N LEU A 100 29.13 -17.45 -1.21
CA LEU A 100 30.23 -17.20 -2.13
C LEU A 100 30.02 -15.89 -2.89
N ALA A 101 30.80 -14.87 -2.55
CA ALA A 101 30.69 -13.53 -3.12
C ALA A 101 31.34 -13.40 -4.51
N THR A 102 32.39 -14.19 -4.77
CA THR A 102 33.19 -14.10 -6.00
C THR A 102 33.55 -15.47 -6.55
N LEU A 103 33.61 -15.60 -7.87
CA LEU A 103 34.05 -16.81 -8.55
C LEU A 103 34.84 -16.47 -9.81
N GLU A 104 35.94 -17.18 -10.05
CA GLU A 104 36.61 -17.20 -11.34
C GLU A 104 36.01 -18.32 -12.20
N THR A 105 35.62 -17.98 -13.42
CA THR A 105 34.95 -18.89 -14.36
C THR A 105 35.30 -18.51 -15.80
N GLU A 106 34.77 -19.25 -16.77
CA GLU A 106 35.07 -19.08 -18.18
C GLU A 106 33.78 -18.78 -18.96
N VAL A 107 33.88 -17.93 -19.97
CA VAL A 107 32.78 -17.64 -20.90
C VAL A 107 32.60 -18.82 -21.85
N ILE A 108 31.43 -19.44 -21.84
CA ILE A 108 31.12 -20.57 -22.74
C ILE A 108 30.28 -20.16 -23.95
N ARG A 109 29.56 -19.04 -23.85
CA ARG A 109 28.73 -18.50 -24.93
C ARG A 109 28.54 -17.00 -24.76
N CYS A 110 28.65 -16.24 -25.85
CA CYS A 110 28.27 -14.82 -25.88
C CYS A 110 27.61 -14.49 -27.23
N GLU A 111 26.33 -14.14 -27.21
CA GLU A 111 25.56 -13.89 -28.44
C GLU A 111 24.85 -12.54 -28.39
N LYS A 112 24.77 -11.88 -29.54
CA LYS A 112 24.10 -10.58 -29.66
C LYS A 112 22.59 -10.76 -29.63
N ILE A 113 21.90 -9.95 -28.83
CA ILE A 113 20.43 -9.94 -28.85
C ILE A 113 19.96 -9.23 -30.12
N VAL A 114 19.34 -9.99 -31.02
CA VAL A 114 18.66 -9.41 -32.19
C VAL A 114 17.33 -8.84 -31.70
N LYS A 115 17.12 -7.51 -31.83
CA LYS A 115 15.89 -6.82 -31.42
C LYS A 115 14.67 -7.35 -32.21
N GLY A 116 14.05 -8.36 -31.61
CA GLY A 116 12.81 -9.01 -32.04
C GLY A 116 12.23 -9.96 -30.98
N SER A 117 12.99 -10.29 -29.92
CA SER A 117 12.62 -11.31 -28.92
C SER A 117 12.17 -10.75 -27.55
N LEU A 118 12.29 -9.45 -27.26
CA LEU A 118 11.92 -8.89 -25.94
C LEU A 118 10.46 -8.42 -25.81
N ALA A 119 9.69 -8.37 -26.90
CA ALA A 119 8.33 -7.81 -26.90
C ALA A 119 7.23 -8.76 -26.37
N THR A 120 7.57 -9.95 -25.86
CA THR A 120 6.56 -10.99 -25.52
C THR A 120 6.67 -11.55 -24.10
N LEU A 121 7.35 -10.88 -23.16
CA LEU A 121 7.56 -11.45 -21.81
C LEU A 121 7.05 -10.61 -20.64
N ASN A 122 6.35 -9.50 -20.89
CA ASN A 122 5.49 -8.83 -19.90
C ASN A 122 4.02 -8.97 -20.29
N GLY A 123 3.45 -10.15 -20.04
CA GLY A 123 2.06 -10.46 -20.34
C GLY A 123 1.54 -11.62 -19.49
N LYS A 124 0.94 -11.29 -18.35
CA LYS A 124 0.11 -12.20 -17.55
C LYS A 124 -0.89 -12.94 -18.45
N GLN A 125 -1.03 -14.24 -18.23
CA GLN A 125 -2.11 -15.06 -18.76
C GLN A 125 -3.47 -14.40 -18.49
N ALA A 126 -4.12 -13.90 -19.54
CA ALA A 126 -5.52 -13.54 -19.54
C ALA A 126 -6.29 -14.54 -20.41
N LYS A 127 -7.25 -15.23 -19.80
CA LYS A 127 -8.19 -16.14 -20.44
C LYS A 127 -8.92 -15.44 -21.60
N LYS A 128 -9.02 -16.15 -22.74
CA LYS A 128 -9.88 -15.83 -23.88
C LYS A 128 -11.33 -15.57 -23.44
N GLY A 129 -11.81 -14.35 -23.70
CA GLY A 129 -13.22 -13.99 -23.76
C GLY A 129 -13.43 -13.06 -24.95
N LYS A 130 -14.36 -13.42 -25.85
CA LYS A 130 -14.73 -12.66 -27.05
C LYS A 130 -15.44 -11.34 -26.68
N GLY A 131 -15.15 -10.26 -27.40
CA GLY A 131 -16.04 -9.09 -27.49
C GLY A 131 -15.37 -7.73 -27.65
N GLU A 132 -15.43 -7.22 -28.89
CA GLU A 132 -15.50 -5.82 -29.33
C GLU A 132 -14.42 -4.78 -28.95
N GLU A 133 -13.86 -4.20 -30.02
CA GLU A 133 -12.96 -3.05 -30.07
C GLU A 133 -13.60 -1.78 -29.50
N LYS A 134 -12.86 -1.06 -28.64
CA LYS A 134 -13.00 0.40 -28.47
C LYS A 134 -11.65 1.02 -28.10
N LYS A 135 -11.15 1.88 -29.00
CA LYS A 135 -10.01 2.80 -28.79
C LYS A 135 -10.26 3.67 -27.55
N VAL A 136 -9.28 3.69 -26.64
CA VAL A 136 -9.12 4.77 -25.66
C VAL A 136 -7.64 5.16 -25.65
N GLU A 137 -7.35 6.34 -26.21
CA GLU A 137 -6.07 7.03 -26.08
C GLU A 137 -5.91 7.53 -24.64
N ALA A 138 -4.79 7.19 -24.00
CA ALA A 138 -4.41 7.74 -22.72
C ALA A 138 -3.23 8.71 -22.91
N MET A 139 -3.52 10.00 -22.70
CA MET A 139 -2.54 11.07 -22.56
C MET A 139 -1.79 10.92 -21.23
N GLY A 140 -0.50 10.63 -21.30
CA GLY A 140 0.48 10.91 -20.26
C GLY A 140 1.42 12.01 -20.76
N LYS A 141 1.24 13.23 -20.25
CA LYS A 141 2.22 14.31 -20.40
C LYS A 141 3.25 14.15 -19.31
N ASP A 142 4.50 13.89 -19.69
CA ASP A 142 5.66 14.30 -18.91
C ASP A 142 6.50 15.24 -19.78
N LEU A 143 6.69 16.44 -19.24
CA LEU A 143 7.58 17.47 -19.76
C LEU A 143 8.97 17.24 -19.17
N ASP A 144 9.96 17.66 -19.95
CA ASP A 144 11.38 17.81 -19.64
C ASP A 144 12.31 16.61 -19.89
N GLY A 145 13.10 16.77 -20.96
CA GLY A 145 14.55 16.65 -20.84
C GLY A 145 15.20 15.42 -21.45
N LYS A 146 15.51 15.49 -22.76
CA LYS A 146 16.61 14.80 -23.46
C LYS A 146 16.99 13.39 -22.96
N GLN A 147 16.59 12.38 -23.73
CA GLN A 147 17.47 11.22 -23.95
C GLN A 147 17.56 10.91 -25.45
N SER A 148 18.68 11.32 -26.03
CA SER A 148 19.26 10.66 -27.19
C SER A 148 19.72 9.27 -26.73
N GLY A 149 18.83 8.27 -26.83
CA GLY A 149 19.18 6.89 -26.53
C GLY A 149 19.93 6.29 -27.71
N GLU A 150 21.26 6.23 -27.64
CA GLU A 150 22.00 5.21 -28.38
C GLU A 150 21.42 3.85 -28.02
N ALA A 151 21.13 3.02 -29.03
CA ALA A 151 20.69 1.65 -28.79
C ALA A 151 21.83 0.88 -28.11
N VAL A 152 21.78 0.77 -26.79
CA VAL A 152 22.68 -0.11 -26.03
C VAL A 152 22.53 -1.51 -26.61
N GLN A 153 23.64 -2.05 -27.13
CA GLN A 153 23.67 -3.41 -27.65
C GLN A 153 23.72 -4.34 -26.44
N GLU A 154 22.68 -5.14 -26.25
CA GLU A 154 22.64 -6.15 -25.22
C GLU A 154 23.11 -7.50 -25.78
N TRP A 155 23.86 -8.24 -24.96
CA TRP A 155 24.40 -9.56 -25.28
C TRP A 155 23.98 -10.56 -24.21
N GLU A 156 23.72 -11.79 -24.64
CA GLU A 156 23.48 -12.94 -23.77
C GLU A 156 24.79 -13.66 -23.52
N LEU A 157 25.19 -13.74 -22.26
CA LEU A 157 26.44 -14.33 -21.81
C LEU A 157 26.16 -15.53 -20.91
N GLU A 158 26.69 -16.70 -21.27
CA GLU A 158 26.68 -17.88 -20.42
C GLU A 158 28.10 -18.19 -19.94
N LEU A 159 28.19 -18.58 -18.68
CA LEU A 159 29.43 -18.89 -17.98
C LEU A 159 29.45 -20.38 -17.60
N GLN A 160 30.63 -20.95 -17.48
CA GLN A 160 30.80 -22.35 -17.07
C GLN A 160 30.18 -22.63 -15.69
N ASP A 161 30.23 -21.67 -14.77
CA ASP A 161 29.51 -21.65 -13.50
C ASP A 161 29.26 -20.18 -13.08
N THR A 162 28.35 -19.90 -12.17
CA THR A 162 28.04 -18.51 -11.77
C THR A 162 27.64 -18.37 -10.29
N VAL A 163 28.08 -17.26 -9.69
CA VAL A 163 27.62 -16.79 -8.37
C VAL A 163 26.38 -15.91 -8.45
N LEU A 164 25.92 -15.54 -9.65
CA LEU A 164 24.67 -14.81 -9.84
C LEU A 164 23.50 -15.78 -10.05
N PHE A 165 22.43 -15.59 -9.28
CA PHE A 165 21.25 -16.43 -9.34
C PHE A 165 20.32 -16.00 -10.50
N PRO A 166 20.00 -16.91 -11.45
CA PRO A 166 19.26 -16.61 -12.69
C PRO A 166 17.74 -16.65 -12.50
N GLU A 167 17.21 -15.95 -11.48
CA GLU A 167 15.81 -16.00 -11.02
C GLU A 167 15.21 -17.41 -10.85
N GLY A 168 14.04 -17.48 -10.22
CA GLY A 168 13.24 -18.71 -10.21
C GLY A 168 12.71 -19.13 -8.85
N GLY A 169 11.66 -19.95 -8.90
CA GLY A 169 10.95 -20.39 -7.70
C GLY A 169 10.37 -19.23 -6.89
N GLY A 170 10.07 -18.08 -7.50
CA GLY A 170 9.57 -16.87 -6.83
C GLY A 170 10.66 -15.92 -6.29
N GLN A 171 11.94 -16.31 -6.34
CA GLN A 171 13.07 -15.46 -5.97
C GLN A 171 13.53 -14.58 -7.15
N PRO A 172 13.73 -13.26 -6.95
CA PRO A 172 14.27 -12.38 -7.98
C PRO A 172 15.76 -12.67 -8.28
N CYS A 173 16.25 -12.18 -9.42
CA CYS A 173 17.61 -12.43 -9.86
C CYS A 173 18.70 -11.66 -9.12
N ASP A 174 19.88 -12.27 -9.27
CA ASP A 174 21.23 -11.72 -9.23
C ASP A 174 21.48 -10.32 -9.76
N HIS A 175 22.04 -9.39 -8.98
CA HIS A 175 22.85 -8.30 -9.55
C HIS A 175 24.33 -8.51 -9.20
N GLY A 176 25.22 -7.98 -10.03
CA GLY A 176 26.66 -8.07 -9.79
C GLY A 176 27.51 -7.47 -10.90
N THR A 177 28.77 -7.88 -10.94
CA THR A 177 29.74 -7.46 -11.94
C THR A 177 30.59 -8.60 -12.45
N ILE A 178 31.05 -8.48 -13.70
CA ILE A 178 32.01 -9.38 -14.33
C ILE A 178 33.25 -8.58 -14.70
N GLN A 179 34.42 -9.07 -14.33
CA GLN A 179 35.73 -8.52 -14.67
C GLN A 179 36.50 -9.54 -15.51
N LEU A 180 37.19 -9.12 -16.58
CA LEU A 180 38.05 -10.02 -17.34
C LEU A 180 39.32 -10.32 -16.54
N VAL A 181 39.87 -11.52 -16.69
CA VAL A 181 41.10 -11.96 -16.03
C VAL A 181 42.16 -12.23 -17.09
N HIS A 182 43.24 -11.44 -17.10
CA HIS A 182 44.38 -11.63 -17.99
C HIS A 182 45.46 -12.50 -17.35
N GLU A 183 46.11 -13.36 -18.14
CA GLU A 183 47.22 -14.18 -17.66
C GLU A 183 48.40 -13.30 -17.21
N GLY A 184 48.80 -13.44 -15.94
CA GLY A 184 49.92 -12.71 -15.34
C GLY A 184 49.54 -11.48 -14.49
N GLN A 185 48.28 -11.05 -14.48
CA GLN A 185 47.84 -9.99 -13.57
C GLN A 185 47.46 -10.57 -12.21
N THR A 186 48.30 -10.30 -11.21
CA THR A 186 47.94 -10.54 -9.80
C THR A 186 47.07 -9.37 -9.37
N SER A 187 45.85 -9.66 -8.94
CA SER A 187 44.83 -8.75 -8.43
C SER A 187 45.40 -7.59 -7.61
N THR A 188 45.71 -6.49 -8.29
CA THR A 188 45.95 -5.18 -7.70
C THR A 188 45.10 -4.22 -8.52
N GLU A 189 44.34 -3.39 -7.82
CA GLU A 189 43.21 -2.59 -8.31
C GLU A 189 43.61 -1.47 -9.31
N GLU A 190 44.82 -1.52 -9.87
CA GLU A 190 45.48 -0.38 -10.51
C GLU A 190 45.39 -0.36 -12.05
N GLU A 191 44.92 -1.40 -12.72
CA GLU A 191 44.72 -1.35 -14.18
C GLU A 191 43.24 -1.44 -14.58
N GLY A 192 42.57 -0.29 -14.54
CA GLY A 192 41.76 0.30 -15.63
C GLY A 192 40.66 -0.47 -16.37
N GLU A 193 40.46 -1.78 -16.16
CA GLU A 193 39.43 -2.52 -16.87
C GLU A 193 38.06 -2.28 -16.25
N LYS A 194 37.17 -1.76 -17.09
CA LYS A 194 35.79 -1.44 -16.72
C LYS A 194 35.03 -2.74 -16.41
N LYS A 195 34.68 -2.94 -15.13
CA LYS A 195 33.76 -3.99 -14.69
C LYS A 195 32.45 -3.91 -15.52
N ILE A 196 32.02 -5.05 -16.06
CA ILE A 196 30.75 -5.21 -16.77
C ILE A 196 29.66 -5.38 -15.71
N ARG A 197 28.66 -4.49 -15.70
CA ARG A 197 27.53 -4.57 -14.77
C ARG A 197 26.51 -5.58 -15.27
N VAL A 198 26.03 -6.43 -14.36
CA VAL A 198 24.96 -7.40 -14.63
C VAL A 198 23.80 -7.10 -13.69
N GLU A 199 22.65 -6.72 -14.25
CA GLU A 199 21.43 -6.43 -13.49
C GLU A 199 20.29 -7.40 -13.80
N ASN A 200 20.48 -8.24 -14.82
CA ASN A 200 19.49 -9.21 -15.23
C ASN A 200 20.20 -10.53 -15.55
N VAL A 201 19.81 -11.57 -14.82
CA VAL A 201 20.21 -12.94 -15.07
C VAL A 201 18.95 -13.77 -15.14
N GLN A 202 18.76 -14.48 -16.24
CA GLN A 202 17.55 -15.25 -16.49
C GLN A 202 17.86 -16.72 -16.70
N ARG A 203 16.94 -17.56 -16.24
CA ARG A 203 16.93 -18.97 -16.57
C ARG A 203 16.34 -19.16 -17.97
N LYS A 204 17.15 -19.63 -18.92
CA LYS A 204 16.67 -20.14 -20.22
C LYS A 204 16.83 -21.65 -20.26
N SER A 205 15.72 -22.37 -20.14
CA SER A 205 15.69 -23.82 -19.90
C SER A 205 16.47 -24.22 -18.64
N LEU A 206 17.69 -24.73 -18.80
CA LEU A 206 18.60 -25.09 -17.71
C LEU A 206 19.80 -24.12 -17.62
N ASP A 207 19.95 -23.17 -18.55
CA ASP A 207 21.09 -22.26 -18.58
C ASP A 207 20.85 -20.98 -17.76
N ALA A 208 21.92 -20.47 -17.17
CA ALA A 208 21.97 -19.18 -16.50
C ALA A 208 22.54 -18.13 -17.46
N VAL A 209 21.65 -17.29 -18.00
CA VAL A 209 21.98 -16.32 -19.04
C VAL A 209 22.10 -14.93 -18.42
N HIS A 210 23.27 -14.31 -18.55
CA HIS A 210 23.58 -12.99 -18.04
C HIS A 210 23.41 -11.97 -19.17
N TYR A 211 22.67 -10.90 -18.94
CA TYR A 211 22.51 -9.82 -19.91
C TYR A 211 23.57 -8.75 -19.65
N VAL A 212 24.40 -8.47 -20.66
CA VAL A 212 25.54 -7.55 -20.58
C VAL A 212 25.56 -6.52 -21.72
N ASP A 213 26.26 -5.41 -21.52
CA ASP A 213 26.30 -4.27 -22.45
C ASP A 213 27.35 -4.37 -23.56
N ARG A 214 28.13 -5.46 -23.59
CA ARG A 214 29.22 -5.68 -24.55
C ARG A 214 29.50 -7.15 -24.76
N PHE A 215 30.08 -7.46 -25.93
CA PHE A 215 30.58 -8.78 -26.25
C PHE A 215 31.76 -9.17 -25.35
N VAL A 216 31.81 -10.43 -24.95
CA VAL A 216 32.96 -11.06 -24.29
C VAL A 216 33.31 -12.33 -25.06
N GLU A 217 34.58 -12.52 -25.39
CA GLU A 217 35.01 -13.65 -26.21
C GLU A 217 34.84 -14.98 -25.47
N VAL A 218 34.35 -16.01 -26.17
CA VAL A 218 34.24 -17.38 -25.63
C VAL A 218 35.64 -17.90 -25.31
N GLY A 219 35.79 -18.56 -24.17
CA GLY A 219 37.09 -18.99 -23.63
C GLY A 219 37.75 -17.98 -22.69
N THR A 220 37.21 -16.75 -22.60
CA THR A 220 37.76 -15.73 -21.71
C THR A 220 37.54 -16.12 -20.24
N LYS A 221 38.61 -16.08 -19.44
CA LYS A 221 38.51 -16.18 -17.98
C LYS A 221 37.99 -14.87 -17.42
N VAL A 222 37.00 -14.97 -16.54
CA VAL A 222 36.37 -13.83 -15.90
C VAL A 222 36.21 -14.07 -14.41
N ARG A 223 36.31 -13.01 -13.61
CA ARG A 223 35.93 -12.97 -12.21
C ARG A 223 34.56 -12.33 -12.08
N ILE A 224 33.61 -13.09 -11.57
CA ILE A 224 32.25 -12.62 -11.29
C ILE A 224 32.12 -12.31 -9.80
N GLU A 225 31.43 -11.23 -9.48
CA GLU A 225 31.19 -10.72 -8.13
C GLU A 225 29.70 -10.39 -7.97
N VAL A 226 29.06 -10.88 -6.91
CA VAL A 226 27.64 -10.62 -6.62
C VAL A 226 27.48 -9.38 -5.73
N ASP A 227 26.40 -8.62 -5.94
CA ASP A 227 25.92 -7.65 -4.96
C ASP A 227 25.42 -8.39 -3.70
N MET A 228 26.34 -8.61 -2.76
CA MET A 228 26.07 -9.36 -1.54
C MET A 228 25.01 -8.69 -0.67
N GLN A 229 24.84 -7.37 -0.73
CA GLN A 229 23.81 -6.70 0.04
C GLN A 229 22.41 -7.10 -0.46
N ARG A 230 22.23 -7.11 -1.80
CA ARG A 230 20.99 -7.59 -2.42
C ARG A 230 20.78 -9.08 -2.16
N ARG A 231 21.77 -9.92 -2.45
CA ARG A 231 21.71 -11.38 -2.25
C ARG A 231 21.32 -11.70 -0.81
N TRP A 232 21.92 -11.04 0.16
CA TRP A 232 21.64 -11.24 1.58
C TRP A 232 20.19 -10.90 1.94
N ASP A 233 19.65 -9.75 1.51
CA ASP A 233 18.24 -9.40 1.75
C ASP A 233 17.29 -10.43 1.14
N VAL A 234 17.54 -10.83 -0.11
CA VAL A 234 16.71 -11.81 -0.81
C VAL A 234 16.73 -13.17 -0.10
N MET A 235 17.91 -13.65 0.33
CA MET A 235 18.04 -14.90 1.09
C MET A 235 17.36 -14.84 2.45
N LEU A 236 17.44 -13.70 3.16
CA LEU A 236 16.72 -13.47 4.42
C LEU A 236 15.23 -13.64 4.20
N GLN A 237 14.66 -12.93 3.21
CA GLN A 237 13.23 -12.98 2.93
C GLN A 237 12.77 -14.38 2.51
N HIS A 238 13.53 -15.03 1.62
CA HIS A 238 13.17 -16.34 1.10
C HIS A 238 13.26 -17.42 2.18
N THR A 239 14.37 -17.49 2.92
CA THR A 239 14.54 -18.48 3.98
C THR A 239 13.53 -18.26 5.12
N GLY A 240 13.24 -17.00 5.47
CA GLY A 240 12.22 -16.69 6.46
C GLY A 240 10.79 -17.00 6.00
N GLN A 241 10.52 -16.95 4.70
CA GLN A 241 9.25 -17.43 4.14
C GLN A 241 9.06 -18.93 4.38
N HIS A 242 10.07 -19.77 4.09
CA HIS A 242 10.00 -21.22 4.33
C HIS A 242 9.77 -21.51 5.82
N LEU A 243 10.52 -20.85 6.70
CA LEU A 243 10.33 -20.99 8.15
C LEU A 243 8.91 -20.59 8.58
N LEU A 244 8.39 -19.46 8.07
CA LEU A 244 7.07 -18.97 8.42
C LEU A 244 5.97 -19.93 7.95
N SER A 245 6.05 -20.38 6.69
CA SER A 245 5.08 -21.32 6.12
C SER A 245 5.07 -22.65 6.89
N ALA A 246 6.24 -23.21 7.20
CA ALA A 246 6.33 -24.47 7.95
C ALA A 246 5.76 -24.36 9.37
N VAL A 247 6.01 -23.24 10.07
CA VAL A 247 5.42 -23.00 11.41
C VAL A 247 3.90 -22.88 11.35
N ILE A 248 3.38 -22.18 10.33
CA ILE A 248 1.93 -22.02 10.14
C ILE A 248 1.26 -23.36 9.84
N GLU A 249 1.84 -24.13 8.93
CA GLU A 249 1.33 -25.46 8.58
C GLU A 249 1.33 -26.38 9.82
N ALA A 250 2.44 -26.42 10.56
CA ALA A 250 2.57 -27.28 11.74
C ALA A 250 1.61 -26.93 12.88
N GLN A 251 1.37 -25.63 13.13
CA GLN A 251 0.54 -25.20 14.27
C GLN A 251 -0.94 -25.04 13.92
N LEU A 252 -1.24 -24.57 12.71
CA LEU A 252 -2.60 -24.18 12.31
C LEU A 252 -3.18 -25.06 11.21
N GLN A 253 -2.41 -25.99 10.63
CA GLN A 253 -2.83 -26.87 9.53
C GLN A 253 -3.35 -26.05 8.34
N LEU A 254 -2.65 -24.95 8.04
CA LEU A 254 -2.96 -24.07 6.92
C LEU A 254 -1.85 -24.13 5.88
N ASP A 255 -2.19 -24.65 4.70
CA ASP A 255 -1.27 -24.69 3.56
C ASP A 255 -1.00 -23.28 3.03
N THR A 256 0.24 -23.03 2.63
CA THR A 256 0.59 -21.81 1.90
C THR A 256 0.12 -21.94 0.45
N LEU A 257 -0.88 -21.14 0.05
CA LEU A 257 -1.48 -21.20 -1.28
C LEU A 257 -0.61 -20.51 -2.34
N SER A 258 0.00 -19.39 -1.98
CA SER A 258 0.97 -18.66 -2.79
C SER A 258 1.77 -17.72 -1.92
N TRP A 259 2.83 -17.14 -2.46
CA TRP A 259 3.65 -16.17 -1.76
C TRP A 259 4.36 -15.24 -2.74
N SER A 260 4.88 -14.12 -2.24
CA SER A 260 5.68 -13.22 -3.04
C SER A 260 6.68 -12.44 -2.19
N LEU A 261 7.92 -12.39 -2.68
CA LEU A 261 8.97 -11.54 -2.14
C LEU A 261 8.90 -10.19 -2.86
N GLN A 262 8.63 -9.14 -2.10
CA GLN A 262 8.46 -7.79 -2.64
C GLN A 262 9.77 -7.02 -2.56
N PRO A 263 10.04 -6.08 -3.48
CA PRO A 263 11.11 -5.11 -3.28
C PRO A 263 10.78 -4.20 -2.10
N PHE A 264 11.80 -3.78 -1.35
CA PHE A 264 11.63 -2.73 -0.34
C PHE A 264 11.15 -1.42 -1.01
N PRO A 265 10.19 -0.66 -0.44
CA PRO A 265 9.69 -0.71 0.94
C PRO A 265 8.49 -1.63 1.20
N ASP A 266 8.01 -2.36 0.20
CA ASP A 266 6.84 -3.22 0.40
C ASP A 266 7.19 -4.45 1.26
N MET A 267 6.23 -4.91 2.06
CA MET A 267 6.36 -6.16 2.81
C MET A 267 6.11 -7.37 1.90
N ASN A 268 6.81 -8.47 2.18
CA ASN A 268 6.51 -9.75 1.54
C ASN A 268 5.15 -10.26 2.02
N TYR A 269 4.57 -11.22 1.31
CA TYR A 269 3.34 -11.85 1.76
C TYR A 269 3.28 -13.34 1.44
N ILE A 270 2.49 -14.05 2.24
CA ILE A 270 1.96 -15.39 1.95
C ILE A 270 0.44 -15.32 1.87
N GLU A 271 -0.16 -16.17 1.05
CA GLU A 271 -1.61 -16.32 0.93
C GLU A 271 -2.04 -17.60 1.65
N LEU A 272 -3.00 -17.47 2.56
CA LEU A 272 -3.55 -18.58 3.35
C LEU A 272 -5.04 -18.78 3.04
N PRO A 273 -5.61 -19.97 3.35
CA PRO A 273 -7.04 -20.25 3.17
C PRO A 273 -7.97 -19.36 4.02
N ARG A 274 -7.44 -18.72 5.07
CA ARG A 274 -8.15 -17.77 5.92
C ARG A 274 -7.22 -16.70 6.49
N ALA A 275 -7.82 -15.60 6.98
CA ALA A 275 -7.10 -14.65 7.83
C ALA A 275 -6.71 -15.30 9.17
N LEU A 276 -5.59 -14.83 9.71
CA LEU A 276 -5.13 -15.19 11.05
C LEU A 276 -5.68 -14.21 12.08
N THR A 277 -5.97 -14.69 13.30
CA THR A 277 -6.30 -13.80 14.42
C THR A 277 -5.05 -13.08 14.93
N PRO A 278 -5.19 -11.95 15.63
CA PRO A 278 -4.05 -11.28 16.26
C PRO A 278 -3.24 -12.20 17.19
N GLU A 279 -3.89 -13.10 17.95
CA GLU A 279 -3.17 -14.03 18.84
C GLU A 279 -2.40 -15.10 18.05
N GLU A 280 -2.97 -15.60 16.94
CA GLU A 280 -2.28 -16.53 16.05
C GLU A 280 -1.02 -15.89 15.45
N ILE A 281 -1.13 -14.64 14.99
CA ILE A 281 0.00 -13.88 14.42
C ILE A 281 1.12 -13.72 15.45
N GLU A 282 0.81 -13.34 16.69
CA GLU A 282 1.78 -13.19 17.77
C GLU A 282 2.46 -14.53 18.11
N THR A 283 1.68 -15.61 18.16
CA THR A 283 2.17 -16.96 18.46
C THR A 283 3.13 -17.44 17.38
N ILE A 284 2.72 -17.35 16.10
CA ILE A 284 3.54 -17.76 14.95
C ILE A 284 4.84 -16.95 14.90
N GLN A 285 4.77 -15.63 15.07
CA GLN A 285 5.96 -14.77 15.09
C GLN A 285 6.91 -15.19 16.22
N SER A 286 6.37 -15.46 17.41
CA SER A 286 7.16 -15.88 18.57
C SER A 286 7.84 -17.23 18.34
N THR A 287 7.13 -18.20 17.75
CA THR A 287 7.68 -19.51 17.39
C THR A 287 8.77 -19.40 16.32
N CYS A 288 8.54 -18.63 15.24
CA CYS A 288 9.56 -18.39 14.21
C CYS A 288 10.84 -17.82 14.84
N ASN A 289 10.70 -16.78 15.66
CA ASN A 289 11.85 -16.18 16.34
C ASN A 289 12.50 -17.12 17.37
N ALA A 290 11.76 -18.09 17.94
CA ALA A 290 12.35 -19.13 18.77
C ALA A 290 13.23 -20.10 17.95
N HIS A 291 12.77 -20.54 16.78
CA HIS A 291 13.58 -21.36 15.87
C HIS A 291 14.82 -20.62 15.35
N ILE A 292 14.73 -19.30 15.14
CA ILE A 292 15.88 -18.44 14.82
C ILE A 292 16.91 -18.47 15.96
N ARG A 293 16.47 -18.27 17.21
CA ARG A 293 17.36 -18.32 18.39
C ARG A 293 18.00 -19.69 18.60
N SER A 294 17.31 -20.77 18.23
CA SER A 294 17.85 -22.13 18.30
C SER A 294 18.92 -22.45 17.24
N ALA A 295 19.19 -21.53 16.31
CA ALA A 295 20.24 -21.67 15.29
C ALA A 295 20.17 -22.98 14.48
N VAL A 296 18.95 -23.40 14.12
CA VAL A 296 18.70 -24.64 13.38
C VAL A 296 19.49 -24.63 12.06
N PRO A 297 20.28 -25.68 11.77
CA PRO A 297 21.03 -25.77 10.52
C PRO A 297 20.09 -25.99 9.34
N ILE A 298 20.48 -25.43 8.19
CA ILE A 298 19.76 -25.57 6.93
C ILE A 298 20.65 -26.34 5.95
N HIS A 299 20.09 -27.36 5.33
CA HIS A 299 20.78 -28.23 4.40
C HIS A 299 20.06 -28.27 3.05
N VAL A 300 20.80 -28.51 1.99
CA VAL A 300 20.26 -28.64 0.63
C VAL A 300 20.77 -29.94 0.02
N ASP A 301 19.84 -30.85 -0.22
CA ASP A 301 20.10 -32.12 -0.89
C ASP A 301 19.90 -31.97 -2.40
N PHE A 302 20.90 -32.38 -3.17
CA PHE A 302 20.91 -32.31 -4.63
C PHE A 302 20.83 -33.73 -5.19
N THR A 303 19.79 -34.00 -5.97
CA THR A 303 19.61 -35.27 -6.69
C THR A 303 19.39 -35.02 -8.17
N ILE A 304 19.92 -35.92 -9.00
CA ILE A 304 19.66 -35.92 -10.43
C ILE A 304 18.42 -36.80 -10.67
N GLY A 305 17.41 -36.25 -11.32
CA GLY A 305 16.28 -37.03 -11.83
C GLY A 305 16.71 -37.84 -13.05
N SER A 306 16.26 -39.09 -13.14
CA SER A 306 16.41 -39.88 -14.37
C SER A 306 15.61 -39.23 -15.52
N LEU A 307 16.19 -39.20 -16.74
CA LEU A 307 15.47 -38.79 -17.95
C LEU A 307 14.21 -39.67 -18.18
N GLU A 308 14.24 -40.93 -17.75
CA GLU A 308 13.10 -41.85 -17.82
C GLU A 308 12.05 -41.53 -16.75
N ASN A 309 12.47 -41.17 -15.53
CA ASN A 309 11.54 -40.79 -14.44
C ASN A 309 10.86 -39.45 -14.69
N ALA A 310 11.48 -38.54 -15.44
CA ALA A 310 10.83 -37.31 -15.92
C ALA A 310 9.64 -37.58 -16.84
N THR A 311 9.54 -38.78 -17.43
CA THR A 311 8.40 -39.22 -18.24
C THR A 311 7.38 -40.07 -17.47
N GLY A 312 7.76 -40.64 -16.32
CA GLY A 312 6.92 -41.53 -15.51
C GLY A 312 5.83 -40.81 -14.72
N GLU A 313 6.11 -39.60 -14.21
CA GLU A 313 5.11 -38.76 -13.52
C GLU A 313 4.40 -37.76 -14.46
N LEU A 314 4.95 -37.51 -15.65
CA LEU A 314 4.48 -36.45 -16.57
C LEU A 314 4.02 -36.94 -17.95
N GLY A 315 4.04 -38.25 -18.23
CA GLY A 315 3.43 -38.81 -19.43
C GLY A 315 4.02 -38.31 -20.76
N GLY A 316 5.14 -38.89 -21.18
CA GLY A 316 5.65 -38.80 -22.56
C GLY A 316 6.57 -37.61 -22.87
N SER A 317 7.71 -37.94 -23.51
CA SER A 317 8.81 -37.05 -23.94
C SER A 317 9.41 -36.14 -22.85
N VAL A 318 10.74 -36.01 -22.84
CA VAL A 318 11.44 -35.07 -21.95
C VAL A 318 10.85 -33.67 -22.17
N PRO A 319 10.28 -33.01 -21.15
CA PRO A 319 9.74 -31.66 -21.32
C PRO A 319 10.79 -30.72 -21.94
N SER A 320 10.38 -29.86 -22.88
CA SER A 320 11.25 -28.97 -23.66
C SER A 320 12.20 -28.11 -22.81
N ASN A 321 11.88 -27.93 -21.53
CA ASN A 321 12.65 -27.15 -20.56
C ASN A 321 13.91 -27.88 -20.03
N TYR A 322 14.12 -29.14 -20.39
CA TYR A 322 15.31 -29.94 -20.03
C TYR A 322 16.29 -30.14 -21.20
N VAL A 323 16.03 -29.43 -22.29
CA VAL A 323 16.97 -29.25 -23.40
C VAL A 323 17.66 -27.91 -23.20
N ASP A 324 18.99 -27.91 -23.20
CA ASP A 324 19.77 -26.68 -23.09
C ASP A 324 19.62 -25.78 -24.33
N THR A 325 20.20 -24.58 -24.26
CA THR A 325 20.12 -23.64 -25.38
C THR A 325 20.85 -24.12 -26.65
N THR A 326 21.64 -25.19 -26.56
CA THR A 326 22.37 -25.82 -27.68
C THR A 326 21.66 -27.06 -28.23
N GLY A 327 20.54 -27.49 -27.63
CA GLY A 327 19.78 -28.66 -28.06
C GLY A 327 20.15 -29.97 -27.35
N GLN A 328 21.03 -29.95 -26.34
CA GLN A 328 21.40 -31.16 -25.59
C GLN A 328 20.49 -31.39 -24.39
N ALA A 329 20.01 -32.62 -24.23
CA ALA A 329 19.21 -32.98 -23.06
C ALA A 329 20.11 -33.12 -21.82
N ARG A 330 19.82 -32.35 -20.77
CA ARG A 330 20.49 -32.46 -19.46
C ARG A 330 19.46 -32.90 -18.41
N PRO A 331 19.81 -33.83 -17.51
CA PRO A 331 18.86 -34.32 -16.54
C PRO A 331 18.49 -33.23 -15.52
N PRO A 332 17.23 -33.19 -15.04
CA PRO A 332 16.81 -32.22 -14.04
C PRO A 332 17.57 -32.43 -12.73
N VAL A 333 17.90 -31.32 -12.06
CA VAL A 333 18.41 -31.36 -10.68
C VAL A 333 17.26 -31.01 -9.74
N LEU A 334 16.88 -31.96 -8.90
CA LEU A 334 15.96 -31.72 -7.79
C LEU A 334 16.77 -31.23 -6.60
N ARG A 335 16.35 -30.08 -6.06
CA ARG A 335 16.92 -29.48 -4.85
C ARG A 335 15.87 -29.49 -3.75
N THR A 336 16.15 -30.18 -2.66
CA THR A 336 15.32 -30.17 -1.45
C THR A 336 16.04 -29.37 -0.38
N VAL A 337 15.40 -28.31 0.09
CA VAL A 337 15.89 -27.47 1.18
C VAL A 337 15.25 -27.96 2.46
N SER A 338 16.07 -28.26 3.47
CA SER A 338 15.61 -28.76 4.76
C SER A 338 16.05 -27.83 5.88
N ILE A 339 15.09 -27.37 6.69
CA ILE A 339 15.33 -26.56 7.88
C ILE A 339 15.26 -27.49 9.09
N GLY A 340 16.37 -28.17 9.39
CA GLY A 340 16.41 -29.21 10.42
C GLY A 340 15.26 -30.22 10.27
N GLY A 341 14.49 -30.41 11.35
CA GLY A 341 13.26 -31.23 11.34
C GLY A 341 11.96 -30.41 11.24
N ILE A 342 12.05 -29.13 10.85
CA ILE A 342 10.90 -28.20 10.80
C ILE A 342 10.26 -28.24 9.41
N ASP A 343 11.09 -28.17 8.37
CA ASP A 343 10.65 -28.08 6.99
C ASP A 343 11.55 -28.89 6.06
N SER A 344 10.97 -29.41 4.97
CA SER A 344 11.73 -30.08 3.91
C SER A 344 10.99 -29.98 2.57
N ASN A 345 11.31 -28.97 1.78
CA ASN A 345 10.59 -28.66 0.54
C ASN A 345 11.49 -28.54 -0.69
N PRO A 346 11.00 -28.96 -1.88
CA PRO A 346 11.66 -28.67 -3.14
C PRO A 346 11.75 -27.15 -3.40
N CYS A 347 12.96 -26.61 -3.53
CA CYS A 347 13.16 -25.19 -3.80
C CYS A 347 14.41 -24.93 -4.65
N CYS A 348 14.27 -24.07 -5.65
CA CYS A 348 15.36 -23.69 -6.55
C CYS A 348 16.13 -22.44 -6.11
N GLY A 349 15.66 -21.70 -5.09
CA GLY A 349 16.28 -20.45 -4.63
C GLY A 349 17.53 -20.64 -3.77
N THR A 350 18.13 -19.51 -3.39
CA THR A 350 19.28 -19.45 -2.48
C THR A 350 18.80 -19.28 -1.05
N HIS A 351 19.37 -20.03 -0.11
CA HIS A 351 18.98 -20.02 1.30
C HIS A 351 20.16 -19.77 2.22
N LEU A 352 19.88 -19.23 3.40
CA LEU A 352 20.89 -19.09 4.46
C LEU A 352 21.20 -20.47 5.05
N PRO A 353 22.44 -20.72 5.52
CA PRO A 353 22.84 -22.01 6.07
C PRO A 353 22.35 -22.26 7.51
N SER A 354 21.76 -21.27 8.19
CA SER A 354 21.20 -21.42 9.54
C SER A 354 20.07 -20.43 9.77
N THR A 355 19.05 -20.82 10.52
CA THR A 355 17.97 -19.93 10.93
C THR A 355 18.46 -18.75 11.76
N SER A 356 19.58 -18.88 12.48
CA SER A 356 20.17 -17.78 13.26
C SER A 356 20.54 -16.57 12.41
N MET A 357 20.86 -16.79 11.13
CA MET A 357 21.19 -15.72 10.20
C MET A 357 19.98 -14.88 9.78
N LEU A 358 18.75 -15.34 10.04
CA LEU A 358 17.52 -14.56 9.80
C LEU A 358 17.39 -13.36 10.72
N GLU A 359 18.06 -13.40 11.88
CA GLU A 359 18.04 -12.39 12.94
C GLU A 359 16.65 -12.24 13.60
N THR A 360 15.65 -11.83 12.82
CA THR A 360 14.27 -11.67 13.27
C THR A 360 13.29 -11.82 12.11
N VAL A 361 12.11 -12.34 12.43
CA VAL A 361 10.93 -12.31 11.54
C VAL A 361 9.88 -11.43 12.21
N TYR A 362 9.34 -10.49 11.44
CA TYR A 362 8.17 -9.70 11.78
C TYR A 362 6.99 -10.14 10.92
N VAL A 363 5.85 -10.43 11.55
CA VAL A 363 4.58 -10.74 10.91
C VAL A 363 3.61 -9.62 11.24
N SER A 364 3.05 -9.00 10.21
CA SER A 364 2.12 -7.89 10.35
C SER A 364 0.77 -8.36 10.91
N ALA A 365 0.22 -7.60 11.86
CA ALA A 365 -1.16 -7.76 12.31
C ALA A 365 -2.20 -7.34 11.25
N TYR A 366 -1.79 -6.49 10.29
CA TYR A 366 -2.61 -6.15 9.14
C TYR A 366 -2.60 -7.30 8.13
N THR A 367 -3.80 -7.73 7.73
CA THR A 367 -4.02 -8.75 6.70
C THR A 367 -5.00 -8.19 5.66
N THR A 368 -4.94 -8.70 4.43
CA THR A 368 -5.84 -8.27 3.35
C THR A 368 -6.64 -9.45 2.82
N PRO A 369 -7.99 -9.39 2.80
CA PRO A 369 -8.79 -10.42 2.17
C PRO A 369 -8.62 -10.40 0.65
N ILE A 370 -8.61 -11.57 0.00
CA ILE A 370 -8.42 -11.70 -1.46
C ILE A 370 -9.70 -12.16 -2.15
N ARG A 371 -10.03 -13.45 -2.00
CA ARG A 371 -11.18 -14.12 -2.61
C ARG A 371 -11.70 -15.19 -1.67
N GLY A 372 -13.01 -15.19 -1.44
CA GLY A 372 -13.61 -16.09 -0.46
C GLY A 372 -13.04 -15.82 0.94
N THR A 373 -12.59 -16.87 1.60
CA THR A 373 -11.94 -16.77 2.92
C THR A 373 -10.46 -16.42 2.84
N ASN A 374 -9.81 -16.59 1.68
CA ASN A 374 -8.36 -16.45 1.55
C ASN A 374 -7.87 -15.05 1.92
N ALA A 375 -6.72 -14.99 2.59
CA ALA A 375 -6.12 -13.74 3.05
C ALA A 375 -4.62 -13.69 2.82
N ARG A 376 -4.10 -12.46 2.61
CA ARG A 376 -2.67 -12.15 2.63
C ARG A 376 -2.20 -11.84 4.02
N ILE A 377 -1.17 -12.56 4.45
CA ILE A 377 -0.41 -12.27 5.66
C ILE A 377 0.92 -11.67 5.24
N TYR A 378 1.22 -10.48 5.75
CA TYR A 378 2.42 -9.74 5.38
C TYR A 378 3.55 -9.99 6.39
N PHE A 379 4.78 -10.11 5.90
CA PHE A 379 5.95 -10.35 6.74
C PHE A 379 7.21 -9.68 6.19
N ALA A 380 8.18 -9.49 7.08
CA ALA A 380 9.52 -9.03 6.75
C ALA A 380 10.55 -9.75 7.64
N VAL A 381 11.73 -9.99 7.08
CA VAL A 381 12.79 -10.77 7.72
C VAL A 381 14.09 -9.97 7.76
N GLY A 382 14.90 -10.16 8.79
CA GLY A 382 16.16 -9.45 8.99
C GLY A 382 16.00 -8.12 9.71
N SER A 383 16.91 -7.84 10.63
CA SER A 383 16.88 -6.65 11.49
C SER A 383 16.94 -5.35 10.69
N GLN A 384 17.69 -5.34 9.57
CA GLN A 384 17.79 -4.16 8.72
C GLN A 384 16.47 -3.80 8.05
N ARG A 385 15.78 -4.78 7.45
CA ARG A 385 14.52 -4.53 6.75
C ARG A 385 13.40 -4.19 7.72
N VAL A 386 13.27 -4.96 8.80
CA VAL A 386 12.31 -4.68 9.88
C VAL A 386 12.56 -3.31 10.51
N GLY A 387 13.81 -2.96 10.81
CA GLY A 387 14.17 -1.66 11.37
C GLY A 387 13.99 -0.48 10.41
N LYS A 388 14.04 -0.69 9.09
CA LYS A 388 13.70 0.33 8.08
C LYS A 388 12.19 0.55 8.02
N LEU A 389 11.39 -0.52 8.00
CA LEU A 389 9.92 -0.45 8.03
C LEU A 389 9.43 0.26 9.30
N PHE A 390 9.94 -0.13 10.47
CA PHE A 390 9.59 0.52 11.74
C PHE A 390 9.86 2.03 11.72
N ARG A 391 11.01 2.45 11.16
CA ARG A 391 11.34 3.88 11.03
C ARG A 391 10.40 4.62 10.07
N GLN A 392 9.96 3.98 8.99
CA GLN A 392 8.98 4.58 8.08
C GLN A 392 7.63 4.78 8.78
N ASP A 393 7.15 3.77 9.51
CA ASP A 393 5.91 3.88 10.29
C ASP A 393 6.01 4.95 11.37
N GLU A 394 7.14 5.03 12.10
CA GLU A 394 7.38 6.06 13.10
C GLU A 394 7.37 7.48 12.49
N GLN A 395 7.97 7.64 11.30
CA GLN A 395 7.95 8.91 10.56
C GLN A 395 6.53 9.30 10.15
N VAL A 396 5.72 8.36 9.66
CA VAL A 396 4.31 8.59 9.33
C VAL A 396 3.53 9.01 10.57
N LEU A 397 3.66 8.29 11.69
CA LEU A 397 2.98 8.61 12.94
C LEU A 397 3.38 10.00 13.47
N LYS A 398 4.66 10.36 13.41
CA LYS A 398 5.14 11.72 13.75
C LYS A 398 4.58 12.77 12.81
N GLY A 399 4.51 12.48 11.51
CA GLY A 399 3.91 13.36 10.51
C GLY A 399 2.44 13.66 10.81
N VAL A 400 1.65 12.61 11.12
CA VAL A 400 0.23 12.77 11.52
C VAL A 400 0.11 13.55 12.83
N GLY A 401 0.98 13.28 13.81
CA GLY A 401 1.03 14.03 15.06
C GLY A 401 1.30 15.52 14.85
N GLY A 402 2.22 15.86 13.94
CA GLY A 402 2.49 17.24 13.53
C GLY A 402 1.29 17.94 12.90
N VAL A 403 0.55 17.25 12.03
CA VAL A 403 -0.68 17.79 11.40
C VAL A 403 -1.78 18.02 12.44
N LEU A 404 -1.96 17.11 13.39
CA LEU A 404 -3.01 17.20 14.42
C LEU A 404 -2.60 18.05 15.64
N GLY A 405 -1.34 18.43 15.74
CA GLY A 405 -0.76 19.16 16.87
C GLY A 405 -0.78 18.36 18.18
N CYS A 406 -0.55 17.05 18.13
CA CYS A 406 -0.54 16.20 19.32
C CYS A 406 0.60 15.15 19.29
N SER A 407 0.87 14.53 20.44
CA SER A 407 1.84 13.43 20.52
C SER A 407 1.29 12.15 19.88
N VAL A 408 2.18 11.19 19.55
CA VAL A 408 1.79 9.88 18.99
C VAL A 408 0.85 9.12 19.93
N ALA A 409 1.06 9.22 21.24
CA ALA A 409 0.21 8.57 22.25
C ALA A 409 -1.23 9.11 22.27
N GLU A 410 -1.43 10.37 21.87
CA GLU A 410 -2.72 11.05 21.89
C GLU A 410 -3.47 10.96 20.55
N LEU A 411 -2.83 10.45 19.49
CA LEU A 411 -3.36 10.44 18.12
C LEU A 411 -4.78 9.91 18.04
N VAL A 412 -5.03 8.72 18.61
CA VAL A 412 -6.35 8.07 18.57
C VAL A 412 -7.41 8.96 19.23
N GLY A 413 -7.08 9.55 20.39
CA GLY A 413 -7.97 10.46 21.11
C GLY A 413 -8.24 11.73 20.32
N ARG A 414 -7.22 12.34 19.70
CA ARG A 414 -7.33 13.56 18.90
C ARG A 414 -8.15 13.36 17.64
N VAL A 415 -7.97 12.23 16.95
CA VAL A 415 -8.80 11.83 15.80
C VAL A 415 -10.26 11.63 16.24
N GLY A 416 -10.48 11.00 17.39
CA GLY A 416 -11.81 10.85 17.99
C GLY A 416 -12.50 12.19 18.24
N GLN A 417 -11.79 13.14 18.86
CA GLN A 417 -12.28 14.51 19.10
C GLN A 417 -12.57 15.27 17.80
N MET A 418 -11.74 15.10 16.78
CA MET A 418 -11.96 15.72 15.47
C MET A 418 -13.23 15.17 14.82
N LYS A 419 -13.45 13.85 14.87
CA LYS A 419 -14.66 13.20 14.35
C LYS A 419 -15.92 13.67 15.08
N SER A 420 -15.89 13.73 16.42
CA SER A 420 -17.03 14.24 17.20
C SER A 420 -17.29 15.73 16.93
N GLY A 421 -16.23 16.54 16.87
CA GLY A 421 -16.33 17.97 16.55
C GLY A 421 -16.92 18.22 15.16
N ALA A 422 -16.58 17.40 14.16
CA ALA A 422 -17.17 17.46 12.83
C ALA A 422 -18.66 17.10 12.85
N ALA A 423 -19.05 16.06 13.59
CA ALA A 423 -20.45 15.68 13.74
C ALA A 423 -21.27 16.79 14.45
N ASP A 424 -20.73 17.39 15.51
CA ASP A 424 -21.36 18.50 16.22
C ASP A 424 -21.46 19.76 15.36
N ALA A 425 -20.45 20.04 14.52
CA ALA A 425 -20.50 21.13 13.55
C ALA A 425 -21.60 20.89 12.50
N MET A 426 -21.72 19.68 11.96
CA MET A 426 -22.81 19.31 11.03
C MET A 426 -24.19 19.44 11.67
N LYS A 427 -24.34 19.04 12.95
CA LYS A 427 -25.62 19.20 13.67
C LYS A 427 -25.97 20.68 13.90
N ARG A 428 -24.98 21.51 14.24
CA ARG A 428 -25.16 22.97 14.39
C ARG A 428 -25.49 23.64 13.07
N GLU A 429 -24.81 23.27 11.99
CA GLU A 429 -25.10 23.75 10.64
C GLU A 429 -26.55 23.43 10.26
N LYS A 430 -26.99 22.19 10.45
CA LYS A 430 -28.38 21.80 10.19
C LYS A 430 -29.38 22.65 10.97
N LYS A 431 -29.16 22.86 12.27
CA LYS A 431 -30.06 23.66 13.12
C LYS A 431 -30.10 25.12 12.67
N LEU A 432 -28.95 25.74 12.43
CA LEU A 432 -28.88 27.13 11.94
C LEU A 432 -29.54 27.27 10.57
N ARG A 433 -29.41 26.26 9.72
CA ARG A 433 -30.06 26.21 8.41
C ARG A 433 -31.58 26.11 8.52
N GLU A 434 -32.11 25.34 9.48
CA GLU A 434 -33.54 25.28 9.78
C GLU A 434 -34.07 26.62 10.34
N GLU A 435 -33.33 27.25 11.27
CA GLU A 435 -33.65 28.58 11.81
C GLU A 435 -33.66 29.64 10.70
N LEU A 436 -32.65 29.64 9.83
CA LEU A 436 -32.57 30.52 8.67
C LEU A 436 -33.72 30.26 7.69
N ALA A 437 -34.08 29.00 7.45
CA ALA A 437 -35.18 28.65 6.56
C ALA A 437 -36.52 29.19 7.08
N ALA A 438 -36.74 29.14 8.40
CA ALA A 438 -37.92 29.72 9.04
C ALA A 438 -37.96 31.25 8.88
N PHE A 439 -36.84 31.95 9.09
CA PHE A 439 -36.74 33.39 8.88
C PHE A 439 -36.96 33.79 7.41
N VAL A 440 -36.40 33.02 6.47
CA VAL A 440 -36.62 33.25 5.03
C VAL A 440 -38.08 33.03 4.66
N ALA A 441 -38.74 31.99 5.20
CA ALA A 441 -40.16 31.76 4.99
C ALA A 441 -41.03 32.93 5.48
N GLU A 442 -40.71 33.49 6.65
CA GLU A 442 -41.37 34.69 7.20
C GLU A 442 -41.21 35.90 6.28
N LYS A 443 -39.96 36.20 5.90
CA LYS A 443 -39.67 37.31 5.00
C LYS A 443 -40.41 37.18 3.66
N VAL A 444 -40.44 35.97 3.09
CA VAL A 444 -41.14 35.69 1.83
C VAL A 444 -42.65 35.82 2.00
N TRP A 445 -43.19 35.42 3.15
CA TRP A 445 -44.59 35.62 3.48
C TRP A 445 -44.95 37.10 3.57
N ASP A 446 -44.17 37.90 4.30
CA ASP A 446 -44.45 39.32 4.52
C ASP A 446 -44.29 40.17 3.25
N THR A 447 -43.36 39.79 2.38
CA THR A 447 -43.11 40.48 1.10
C THR A 447 -43.96 39.96 -0.06
N SER A 448 -44.78 38.93 0.17
CA SER A 448 -45.64 38.37 -0.86
C SER A 448 -46.78 39.32 -1.24
N SER A 449 -47.14 39.37 -2.51
CA SER A 449 -48.29 40.13 -2.98
C SER A 449 -49.58 39.42 -2.58
N ARG A 450 -50.49 40.14 -1.92
CA ARG A 450 -51.79 39.65 -1.48
C ARG A 450 -52.90 40.44 -2.18
N ASN A 451 -53.69 39.76 -3.01
CA ASN A 451 -54.81 40.35 -3.75
C ASN A 451 -56.10 39.60 -3.44
N GLU A 452 -57.24 40.28 -3.48
CA GLU A 452 -58.57 39.66 -3.32
C GLU A 452 -59.28 39.60 -4.67
N VAL A 453 -59.64 38.40 -5.12
CA VAL A 453 -60.33 38.18 -6.39
C VAL A 453 -61.55 37.29 -6.12
N GLY A 454 -62.75 37.83 -6.34
CA GLY A 454 -64.00 37.09 -6.17
C GLY A 454 -64.25 36.57 -4.74
N GLY A 455 -63.85 37.34 -3.71
CA GLY A 455 -63.99 36.96 -2.29
C GLY A 455 -62.98 35.91 -1.81
N LYS A 456 -61.98 35.56 -2.64
CA LYS A 456 -60.88 34.67 -2.27
C LYS A 456 -59.57 35.45 -2.26
N VAL A 457 -58.81 35.29 -1.18
CA VAL A 457 -57.48 35.87 -1.05
C VAL A 457 -56.50 35.02 -1.84
N VAL A 458 -55.71 35.68 -2.69
CA VAL A 458 -54.66 35.07 -3.45
C VAL A 458 -53.31 35.69 -3.11
N ARG A 459 -52.36 34.83 -2.74
CA ARG A 459 -51.00 35.21 -2.36
C ARG A 459 -49.96 34.65 -3.32
N LYS A 460 -49.03 35.52 -3.73
CA LYS A 460 -47.89 35.14 -4.58
C LYS A 460 -46.58 35.64 -3.98
N GLY A 461 -45.58 34.75 -3.87
CA GLY A 461 -44.27 35.10 -3.35
C GLY A 461 -43.12 34.50 -4.15
N LEU A 462 -41.99 35.21 -4.17
CA LEU A 462 -40.75 34.75 -4.80
C LEU A 462 -39.61 34.86 -3.79
N CYS A 463 -38.86 33.77 -3.63
CA CYS A 463 -37.59 33.77 -2.92
C CYS A 463 -36.47 33.44 -3.89
N TRP A 464 -35.41 34.24 -3.86
CA TRP A 464 -34.20 33.99 -4.62
C TRP A 464 -32.99 34.16 -3.70
N ARG A 465 -32.15 33.12 -3.59
CA ARG A 465 -30.95 33.12 -2.74
C ARG A 465 -29.74 32.60 -3.50
N LEU A 466 -28.66 33.38 -3.49
CA LEU A 466 -27.35 32.94 -3.98
C LEU A 466 -26.64 32.16 -2.87
N GLU A 467 -26.30 30.90 -3.14
CA GLU A 467 -25.60 30.03 -2.20
C GLU A 467 -24.82 28.93 -2.95
N ASP A 468 -23.51 28.83 -2.69
CA ASP A 468 -22.63 27.78 -3.24
C ASP A 468 -22.78 26.46 -2.46
N ALA A 469 -24.01 25.99 -2.24
CA ALA A 469 -24.29 24.82 -1.41
C ALA A 469 -24.68 23.58 -2.23
N THR A 470 -24.16 22.42 -1.82
CA THR A 470 -24.55 21.09 -2.30
C THR A 470 -25.94 20.64 -1.84
N ASN A 471 -26.51 21.29 -0.81
CA ASN A 471 -27.78 20.92 -0.18
C ASN A 471 -28.93 21.91 -0.45
N SER A 472 -28.91 22.61 -1.59
CA SER A 472 -29.85 23.70 -1.92
C SER A 472 -31.33 23.26 -1.86
N LEU A 473 -31.66 22.04 -2.31
CA LEU A 473 -33.04 21.54 -2.29
C LEU A 473 -33.55 21.23 -0.87
N GLU A 474 -32.68 20.80 0.04
CA GLU A 474 -33.05 20.54 1.43
C GLU A 474 -33.40 21.84 2.14
N PHE A 475 -32.59 22.89 1.93
CA PHE A 475 -32.91 24.24 2.43
C PHE A 475 -34.24 24.76 1.89
N LEU A 476 -34.46 24.69 0.56
CA LEU A 476 -35.72 25.10 -0.06
C LEU A 476 -36.91 24.31 0.49
N SER A 477 -36.72 23.02 0.78
CA SER A 477 -37.77 22.19 1.38
C SER A 477 -38.12 22.66 2.80
N SER A 478 -37.13 23.04 3.62
CA SER A 478 -37.37 23.62 4.94
C SER A 478 -38.10 24.97 4.86
N VAL A 479 -37.76 25.82 3.89
CA VAL A 479 -38.48 27.09 3.65
C VAL A 479 -39.94 26.80 3.25
N ALA A 480 -40.16 25.83 2.36
CA ALA A 480 -41.50 25.43 1.95
C ALA A 480 -42.36 24.90 3.11
N VAL A 481 -41.78 24.18 4.07
CA VAL A 481 -42.49 23.76 5.29
C VAL A 481 -42.92 24.98 6.10
N GLY A 482 -42.02 25.95 6.32
CA GLY A 482 -42.34 27.19 7.04
C GLY A 482 -43.41 28.06 6.37
N LEU A 483 -43.46 28.05 5.02
CA LEU A 483 -44.51 28.72 4.25
C LEU A 483 -45.84 27.97 4.36
N LYS A 484 -45.82 26.63 4.29
CA LYS A 484 -47.03 25.82 4.44
C LYS A 484 -47.72 26.06 5.79
N THR A 485 -46.96 26.08 6.89
CA THR A 485 -47.50 26.39 8.22
C THR A 485 -48.26 27.72 8.23
N ARG A 486 -47.70 28.76 7.59
CA ARG A 486 -48.34 30.08 7.49
C ARG A 486 -49.58 30.09 6.59
N MET A 487 -49.56 29.32 5.49
CA MET A 487 -50.73 29.13 4.64
C MET A 487 -51.90 28.51 5.41
N ASP A 488 -51.60 27.47 6.20
CA ASP A 488 -52.57 26.75 7.01
C ASP A 488 -53.14 27.65 8.13
N GLU A 489 -52.29 28.44 8.81
CA GLU A 489 -52.69 29.40 9.85
C GLU A 489 -53.56 30.54 9.32
N ALA A 490 -53.26 31.07 8.13
CA ALA A 490 -54.01 32.16 7.50
C ALA A 490 -55.28 31.69 6.77
N GLN A 491 -55.50 30.37 6.65
CA GLN A 491 -56.58 29.77 5.87
C GLN A 491 -56.63 30.25 4.40
N GLU A 492 -55.46 30.55 3.81
CA GLU A 492 -55.35 31.05 2.44
C GLU A 492 -55.10 29.90 1.46
N GLU A 493 -56.17 29.39 0.83
CA GLU A 493 -56.09 28.22 -0.07
C GLU A 493 -55.41 28.51 -1.42
N LYS A 494 -55.44 29.76 -1.89
CA LYS A 494 -54.90 30.17 -3.19
C LYS A 494 -53.53 30.85 -3.04
N CYS A 495 -52.52 30.08 -2.65
CA CYS A 495 -51.14 30.56 -2.56
C CYS A 495 -50.25 29.97 -3.66
N LEU A 496 -49.23 30.73 -4.09
CA LEU A 496 -48.16 30.26 -4.98
C LEU A 496 -46.82 30.88 -4.56
N PHE A 497 -45.84 30.03 -4.25
CA PHE A 497 -44.49 30.43 -3.90
C PHE A 497 -43.47 29.77 -4.83
N VAL A 498 -42.59 30.58 -5.41
CA VAL A 498 -41.47 30.13 -6.24
C VAL A 498 -40.18 30.37 -5.45
N LEU A 499 -39.40 29.33 -5.20
CA LEU A 499 -38.22 29.37 -4.33
C LEU A 499 -36.98 28.87 -5.09
N GLY A 500 -36.04 29.76 -5.37
CA GLY A 500 -34.78 29.43 -6.04
C GLY A 500 -33.57 29.56 -5.12
N CYS A 501 -32.66 28.59 -5.18
CA CYS A 501 -31.40 28.60 -4.43
C CYS A 501 -30.25 28.03 -5.29
N GLY A 502 -29.08 28.65 -5.26
CA GLY A 502 -27.86 28.11 -5.88
C GLY A 502 -26.84 29.18 -6.26
N GLY A 503 -25.64 28.74 -6.66
CA GLY A 503 -24.56 29.61 -7.11
C GLY A 503 -24.68 30.01 -8.58
N THR A 504 -24.08 31.14 -8.95
CA THR A 504 -23.82 31.47 -10.37
C THR A 504 -22.61 30.67 -10.86
N PRO A 505 -22.56 30.22 -12.12
CA PRO A 505 -21.35 29.62 -12.69
C PRO A 505 -20.16 30.56 -12.49
N ARG A 506 -19.09 30.09 -11.81
CA ARG A 506 -17.82 30.82 -11.78
C ARG A 506 -17.26 30.87 -13.20
N ALA A 507 -17.11 32.07 -13.75
CA ALA A 507 -16.36 32.27 -14.99
C ALA A 507 -14.87 32.00 -14.72
N GLY A 508 -14.41 30.78 -15.00
CA GLY A 508 -13.00 30.39 -14.90
C GLY A 508 -12.76 29.27 -13.87
N GLY A 509 -12.87 28.02 -14.31
CA GLY A 509 -12.38 26.88 -13.54
C GLY A 509 -10.86 26.75 -13.67
N VAL A 510 -10.14 26.81 -12.56
CA VAL A 510 -8.76 26.30 -12.48
C VAL A 510 -8.84 24.78 -12.55
N ARG A 511 -8.13 24.16 -13.50
CA ARG A 511 -8.04 22.70 -13.62
C ARG A 511 -7.37 22.12 -12.38
N GLY A 512 -8.07 21.28 -11.62
CA GLY A 512 -7.45 20.46 -10.57
C GLY A 512 -8.33 20.08 -9.37
N GLU A 513 -9.48 20.73 -9.16
CA GLU A 513 -10.35 20.37 -8.02
C GLU A 513 -11.32 19.24 -8.35
N SER A 514 -11.58 18.38 -7.36
CA SER A 514 -12.43 17.19 -7.50
C SER A 514 -13.82 17.53 -8.01
N ALA A 515 -14.29 16.77 -9.00
CA ALA A 515 -15.57 16.96 -9.71
C ALA A 515 -16.85 16.95 -8.82
N SER A 516 -16.76 16.63 -7.53
CA SER A 516 -17.91 16.69 -6.61
C SER A 516 -18.24 18.11 -6.13
N ALA A 517 -17.28 19.05 -6.17
CA ALA A 517 -17.49 20.45 -5.78
C ALA A 517 -17.89 21.36 -6.97
N VAL A 518 -17.79 20.87 -8.20
CA VAL A 518 -17.93 21.66 -9.44
C VAL A 518 -19.37 21.67 -9.99
N ASN A 519 -20.26 20.80 -9.48
CA ASN A 519 -21.62 20.63 -10.00
C ASN A 519 -22.69 21.34 -9.17
N GLY A 520 -22.52 22.65 -8.95
CA GLY A 520 -23.49 23.55 -8.30
C GLY A 520 -24.66 23.93 -9.21
N GLY A 521 -25.35 22.96 -9.80
CA GLY A 521 -26.58 23.20 -10.55
C GLY A 521 -27.67 23.71 -9.60
N GLY A 522 -28.13 24.94 -9.82
CA GLY A 522 -29.15 25.59 -9.01
C GLY A 522 -30.43 24.78 -8.82
N ALA A 523 -31.06 24.88 -7.65
CA ALA A 523 -32.32 24.24 -7.35
C ALA A 523 -33.49 25.23 -7.38
N LEU A 524 -34.64 24.77 -7.87
CA LEU A 524 -35.89 25.51 -7.88
C LEU A 524 -36.99 24.63 -7.27
N LEU A 525 -37.78 25.21 -6.37
CA LEU A 525 -38.91 24.56 -5.72
C LEU A 525 -40.13 25.50 -5.79
N ILE A 526 -41.26 24.98 -6.26
CA ILE A 526 -42.53 25.70 -6.32
C ILE A 526 -43.55 24.98 -5.45
N VAL A 527 -44.19 25.71 -4.55
CA VAL A 527 -45.17 25.20 -3.57
C VAL A 527 -46.39 26.11 -3.49
N GLY A 528 -47.56 25.55 -3.17
CA GLY A 528 -48.82 26.28 -3.16
C GLY A 528 -50.02 25.42 -3.56
N ASP A 529 -51.07 26.06 -4.09
CA ASP A 529 -52.24 25.40 -4.70
C ASP A 529 -51.81 24.50 -5.85
N GLN A 530 -52.34 23.28 -5.91
CA GLN A 530 -51.89 22.28 -6.88
C GLN A 530 -52.08 22.73 -8.33
N GLY A 531 -53.14 23.48 -8.63
CA GLY A 531 -53.42 24.01 -9.95
C GLY A 531 -52.47 25.14 -10.32
N LEU A 532 -52.19 26.06 -9.38
CA LEU A 532 -51.22 27.14 -9.57
C LEU A 532 -49.79 26.61 -9.75
N VAL A 533 -49.38 25.62 -8.93
CA VAL A 533 -48.06 24.98 -9.03
C VAL A 533 -47.89 24.29 -10.38
N ALA A 534 -48.92 23.58 -10.88
CA ALA A 534 -48.86 22.93 -12.19
C ALA A 534 -48.73 23.94 -13.34
N ARG A 535 -49.43 25.08 -13.27
CA ARG A 535 -49.30 26.18 -14.23
C ARG A 535 -47.91 26.82 -14.18
N ALA A 536 -47.41 27.14 -12.98
CA ALA A 536 -46.08 27.69 -12.78
C ALA A 536 -44.97 26.76 -13.27
N GLY A 537 -45.09 25.45 -13.03
CA GLY A 537 -44.13 24.45 -13.52
C GLY A 537 -44.05 24.38 -15.05
N LYS A 538 -45.18 24.58 -15.75
CA LYS A 538 -45.19 24.69 -17.23
C LYS A 538 -44.48 25.96 -17.69
N GLU A 539 -44.76 27.10 -17.06
CA GLU A 539 -44.10 28.38 -17.35
C GLU A 539 -42.59 28.33 -17.12
N VAL A 540 -42.14 27.62 -16.09
CA VAL A 540 -40.71 27.35 -15.87
C VAL A 540 -40.13 26.57 -17.04
N GLY A 541 -40.79 25.51 -17.51
CA GLY A 541 -40.35 24.74 -18.67
C GLY A 541 -40.27 25.57 -19.95
N VAL A 542 -41.22 26.50 -20.16
CA VAL A 542 -41.22 27.41 -21.32
C VAL A 542 -40.06 28.42 -21.25
N ARG A 543 -39.82 29.00 -20.08
CA ARG A 543 -38.87 30.12 -19.91
C ARG A 543 -37.43 29.68 -19.72
N PHE A 544 -37.22 28.58 -19.01
CA PHE A 544 -35.89 28.00 -18.77
C PHE A 544 -35.53 26.92 -19.79
N GLY A 545 -36.50 26.42 -20.56
CA GLY A 545 -36.26 25.46 -21.63
C GLY A 545 -35.52 24.20 -21.17
N THR A 546 -34.50 23.80 -21.91
CA THR A 546 -33.67 22.62 -21.62
C THR A 546 -32.68 22.83 -20.46
N ARG A 547 -32.54 24.07 -19.95
CA ARG A 547 -31.64 24.43 -18.85
C ARG A 547 -32.08 23.83 -17.52
N ILE A 548 -33.37 23.56 -17.37
CA ILE A 548 -33.94 23.03 -16.13
C ILE A 548 -34.58 21.66 -16.36
N ARG A 549 -34.27 20.72 -15.46
CA ARG A 549 -34.94 19.41 -15.41
C ARG A 549 -35.67 19.30 -14.09
N GLY A 550 -36.98 19.09 -14.16
CA GLY A 550 -37.82 19.10 -12.98
C GLY A 550 -39.25 18.65 -13.24
N GLY A 551 -39.97 18.37 -12.16
CA GLY A 551 -41.35 17.91 -12.18
C GLY A 551 -41.84 17.55 -10.78
N GLY A 552 -43.15 17.32 -10.66
CA GLY A 552 -43.75 16.86 -9.41
C GLY A 552 -45.27 17.02 -9.39
N LYS A 553 -45.93 16.31 -8.48
CA LYS A 553 -47.38 16.38 -8.24
C LYS A 553 -47.62 17.13 -6.94
N GLY A 554 -48.37 18.23 -6.99
CA GLY A 554 -48.69 19.10 -5.84
C GLY A 554 -47.56 20.03 -5.37
N LYS A 555 -46.30 19.63 -5.53
CA LYS A 555 -45.11 20.50 -5.47
C LYS A 555 -44.28 20.28 -6.73
N TRP A 556 -43.65 21.31 -7.26
CA TRP A 556 -42.75 21.19 -8.41
C TRP A 556 -41.31 21.41 -7.96
N GLN A 557 -40.42 20.49 -8.29
CA GLN A 557 -38.99 20.60 -7.97
C GLN A 557 -38.17 20.46 -9.26
N GLY A 558 -37.12 21.26 -9.39
CA GLY A 558 -36.24 21.22 -10.54
C GLY A 558 -34.79 21.55 -10.17
N LYS A 559 -33.87 21.05 -10.98
CA LYS A 559 -32.46 21.38 -10.92
C LYS A 559 -32.01 21.89 -12.28
N LEU A 560 -31.21 22.95 -12.28
CA LEU A 560 -30.48 23.42 -13.44
C LEU A 560 -29.39 22.41 -13.80
N THR A 561 -29.18 22.19 -15.09
CA THR A 561 -28.16 21.25 -15.59
C THR A 561 -26.75 21.80 -15.34
N SER A 562 -25.79 20.91 -15.11
CA SER A 562 -24.44 21.22 -14.61
C SER A 562 -23.59 22.13 -15.51
N GLU A 563 -23.97 22.30 -16.78
CA GLU A 563 -23.26 23.14 -17.75
C GLU A 563 -23.72 24.60 -17.74
N GLN A 564 -24.92 24.88 -17.22
CA GLN A 564 -25.57 26.20 -17.24
C GLN A 564 -26.28 26.41 -15.90
N GLY A 565 -25.52 26.81 -14.87
CA GLY A 565 -26.07 27.26 -13.59
C GLY A 565 -26.91 28.55 -13.73
N TRP A 566 -27.17 29.22 -12.61
CA TRP A 566 -27.93 30.47 -12.62
C TRP A 566 -27.21 31.59 -13.39
N GLU A 567 -27.87 32.15 -14.40
CA GLU A 567 -27.38 33.27 -15.20
C GLU A 567 -27.77 34.62 -14.60
N LYS A 568 -27.06 35.69 -14.98
CA LYS A 568 -27.46 37.05 -14.62
C LYS A 568 -28.87 37.31 -15.16
N CYS A 569 -29.77 37.80 -14.30
CA CYS A 569 -31.19 38.10 -14.59
C CYS A 569 -32.17 36.90 -14.59
N ASP A 570 -31.74 35.69 -14.22
CA ASP A 570 -32.68 34.56 -14.05
C ASP A 570 -33.69 34.79 -12.91
N ASP A 571 -33.37 35.65 -11.93
CA ASP A 571 -34.32 36.13 -10.92
C ASP A 571 -35.50 36.89 -11.57
N GLY A 572 -35.24 37.62 -12.66
CA GLY A 572 -36.26 38.26 -13.48
C GLY A 572 -37.12 37.25 -14.26
N LEU A 573 -36.57 36.11 -14.69
CA LEU A 573 -37.34 35.03 -15.31
C LEU A 573 -38.29 34.39 -14.29
N LEU A 574 -37.84 34.17 -13.05
CA LEU A 574 -38.69 33.65 -11.98
C LEU A 574 -39.83 34.63 -11.61
N LYS A 575 -39.58 35.95 -11.63
CA LYS A 575 -40.64 36.96 -11.47
C LYS A 575 -41.69 36.84 -12.58
N LYS A 576 -41.25 36.72 -13.83
CA LYS A 576 -42.16 36.53 -14.97
C LYS A 576 -42.96 35.24 -14.90
N VAL A 577 -42.38 34.15 -14.37
CA VAL A 577 -43.12 32.91 -14.07
C VAL A 577 -44.26 33.19 -13.08
N LEU A 578 -43.97 33.93 -11.99
CA LEU A 578 -44.95 34.24 -10.96
C LEU A 578 -46.09 35.15 -11.48
N GLU A 579 -45.75 36.10 -12.35
CA GLU A 579 -46.70 37.02 -13.00
C GLU A 579 -47.60 36.31 -14.02
N ALA A 580 -47.04 35.42 -14.85
CA ALA A 580 -47.75 34.73 -15.93
C ALA A 580 -48.83 33.74 -15.47
N VAL A 581 -48.78 33.29 -14.22
CA VAL A 581 -49.83 32.43 -13.66
C VAL A 581 -51.03 33.30 -13.28
N GLU A 582 -51.95 33.50 -14.21
CA GLU A 582 -53.24 34.16 -13.94
C GLU A 582 -54.06 33.37 -12.92
N LEU A 583 -54.88 34.07 -12.12
CA LEU A 583 -55.59 33.52 -10.97
C LEU A 583 -56.77 32.66 -11.37
#